data_AF-A0A5M8QPR0-F1
#
_entry.id   AF-A0A5M8QPR0-F1
#
_cell.length_a   1.000
_cell.length_b   1.000
_cell.length_c   1.000
_cell.angle_alpha   90.00
_cell.angle_beta   90.00
_cell.angle_gamma   90.00
#
_symmetry.space_group_name_H-M   'P 1'
#
loop_
_entity.id
_entity.type
_entity.pdbx_description
1 polymer ?
#
loop_
_entity_poly.entity_id
_entity_poly.type
_entity_poly.pdbx_seq_one_letter_code
_entity_poly.pdbx_strand_id
1 'polypeptide(L)' 'MNQWRGTPFLAVLGHEGAVNIEKVDSGVMTVQLGKHVILSYSYCEECLECFTRHQQSLLRSPESVKRLNQS' A
#
# COMPACT_ATOMS: atom_id res chain seq x y z
N MET A 1 -18.36 1.43 -23.91
CA MET A 1 -17.40 0.52 -23.26
C MET A 1 -16.01 0.80 -23.82
N ASN A 2 -15.24 1.69 -23.21
CA ASN A 2 -13.84 1.96 -23.58
C ASN A 2 -12.96 1.86 -22.32
N GLN A 3 -12.47 0.64 -22.10
CA GLN A 3 -11.60 0.26 -21.00
C GLN A 3 -10.17 0.76 -21.27
N TRP A 4 -9.86 2.01 -20.89
CA TRP A 4 -8.50 2.59 -20.99
C TRP A 4 -7.82 2.85 -19.63
N ARG A 5 -8.43 2.43 -18.51
CA ARG A 5 -7.83 2.53 -17.15
C ARG A 5 -7.39 1.15 -16.65
N GLY A 6 -6.46 0.52 -17.36
CA GLY A 6 -5.81 -0.72 -16.92
C GLY A 6 -4.41 -0.45 -16.35
N THR A 7 -3.89 -1.39 -15.56
CA THR A 7 -2.47 -1.39 -15.18
C THR A 7 -1.61 -1.39 -16.46
N PRO A 8 -0.53 -0.59 -16.53
CA PRO A 8 0.33 -0.56 -17.71
C PRO A 8 0.86 -1.95 -18.08
N PHE A 9 1.04 -2.20 -19.38
CA PHE A 9 1.60 -3.44 -19.88
C PHE A 9 3.04 -3.64 -19.38
N LEU A 10 3.46 -4.90 -19.20
CA LEU A 10 4.71 -5.29 -18.51
C LEU A 10 4.76 -4.97 -17.01
N ALA A 11 3.60 -4.92 -16.35
CA ALA A 11 3.55 -4.82 -14.89
C ALA A 11 3.75 -6.16 -14.20
N VAL A 12 4.48 -6.13 -13.08
CA VAL A 12 4.46 -7.22 -12.10
C VAL A 12 3.22 -7.02 -11.22
N LEU A 13 2.36 -8.03 -11.18
CA LEU A 13 1.12 -8.04 -10.40
C LEU A 13 1.27 -8.93 -9.16
N GLY A 14 0.16 -9.16 -8.47
CA GLY A 14 0.08 -10.01 -7.28
C GLY A 14 -0.19 -9.17 -6.03
N HIS A 15 -1.29 -9.47 -5.33
CA HIS A 15 -1.75 -8.70 -4.17
C HIS A 15 -1.90 -9.55 -2.89
N GLU A 16 -1.52 -10.84 -2.94
CA GLU A 16 -1.75 -11.82 -1.86
C GLU A 16 -0.49 -12.67 -1.56
N GLY A 17 0.69 -12.06 -1.60
CA GLY A 17 1.96 -12.76 -1.39
C GLY A 17 2.25 -13.13 0.06
N ALA A 18 3.07 -14.16 0.28
CA ALA A 18 3.69 -14.50 1.57
C ALA A 18 5.13 -14.94 1.34
N VAL A 19 6.08 -14.43 2.14
CA VAL A 19 7.53 -14.56 1.87
C VAL A 19 8.36 -14.59 3.15
N ASN A 20 9.62 -14.98 3.02
CA ASN A 20 10.67 -14.78 4.03
C ASN A 20 11.46 -13.50 3.74
N ILE A 21 11.86 -12.79 4.79
CA ILE A 21 12.70 -11.58 4.65
C ILE A 21 14.17 -11.96 4.40
N GLU A 22 14.69 -11.63 3.22
CA GLU A 22 16.08 -11.89 2.83
C GLU A 22 17.05 -10.73 3.12
N LYS A 23 16.55 -9.48 3.17
CA LYS A 23 17.35 -8.28 3.48
C LYS A 23 16.51 -7.24 4.22
N VAL A 24 17.13 -6.50 5.15
CA VAL A 24 16.56 -5.35 5.86
C VAL A 24 17.60 -4.23 5.89
N ASP A 25 17.22 -3.01 5.50
CA ASP A 25 18.06 -1.82 5.57
C ASP A 25 17.78 -0.99 6.84
N SER A 26 18.68 -0.05 7.19
CA SER A 26 18.70 0.63 8.49
C SER A 26 17.47 1.49 8.82
N GLY A 27 16.65 1.86 7.83
CA GLY A 27 15.42 2.63 8.04
C GLY A 27 14.20 1.80 8.42
N VAL A 28 14.30 0.46 8.39
CA VAL A 28 13.18 -0.44 8.63
C VAL A 28 13.16 -0.87 10.10
N MET A 29 12.04 -0.62 10.79
CA MET A 29 11.91 -0.86 12.24
C MET A 29 10.92 -1.97 12.61
N THR A 30 10.13 -2.46 11.65
CA THR A 30 8.92 -3.26 11.91
C THR A 30 9.03 -4.73 11.51
N VAL A 31 10.10 -5.14 10.81
CA VAL A 31 10.36 -6.53 10.38
C VAL A 31 11.82 -6.90 10.59
N GLN A 32 12.13 -8.20 10.55
CA GLN A 32 13.47 -8.74 10.79
C GLN A 32 13.84 -9.82 9.75
N LEU A 33 15.14 -9.96 9.50
CA LEU A 33 15.71 -11.02 8.64
C LEU A 33 15.23 -12.42 9.06
N GLY A 34 14.91 -13.25 8.06
CA GLY A 34 14.49 -14.65 8.25
C GLY A 34 13.08 -14.84 8.82
N LYS A 35 12.30 -13.77 9.02
CA LYS A 35 10.89 -13.88 9.43
C LYS A 35 9.96 -14.02 8.24
N HIS A 36 8.88 -14.77 8.43
CA HIS A 36 7.78 -14.86 7.49
C HIS A 36 6.90 -13.62 7.58
N VAL A 37 6.50 -13.08 6.44
CA VAL A 37 5.56 -11.96 6.33
C VAL A 37 4.53 -12.22 5.24
N ILE A 38 3.38 -11.55 5.37
CA ILE A 38 2.31 -11.54 4.36
C ILE A 38 2.21 -10.15 3.73
N LEU A 39 1.84 -10.09 2.46
CA LEU A 39 1.47 -8.85 1.79
C LEU A 39 0.08 -8.43 2.26
N SER A 40 -0.06 -7.17 2.64
CA SER A 40 -1.32 -6.57 3.08
C SER A 40 -1.49 -5.18 2.47
N TYR A 41 -2.59 -4.52 2.78
CA TYR A 41 -2.85 -3.15 2.36
C TYR A 41 -1.82 -2.18 2.94
N SER A 42 -1.57 -1.08 2.22
CA SER A 42 -0.67 -0.02 2.69
C SER A 42 -1.20 0.67 3.94
N TYR A 43 -0.32 0.90 4.91
CA TYR A 43 -0.64 1.55 6.18
C TYR A 43 0.51 2.49 6.57
N CYS A 44 0.19 3.73 6.92
CA CYS A 44 1.19 4.78 7.13
C CYS A 44 1.15 5.47 8.49
N GLU A 45 0.18 5.12 9.34
CA GLU A 45 0.09 5.62 10.73
C GLU A 45 -0.13 7.14 10.90
N GLU A 46 -0.16 7.92 9.82
CA GLU A 46 -0.24 9.38 9.86
C GLU A 46 -1.54 9.95 9.30
N CYS A 47 -2.32 9.17 8.54
CA CYS A 47 -3.54 9.66 7.90
C CYS A 47 -4.81 9.28 8.67
N LEU A 48 -5.87 10.07 8.51
CA LEU A 48 -7.15 9.87 9.20
C LEU A 48 -7.69 8.44 9.03
N GLU A 49 -7.59 7.87 7.82
CA GLU A 49 -8.07 6.51 7.53
C GLU A 49 -7.33 5.42 8.32
N CYS A 50 -6.04 5.62 8.56
CA CYS A 50 -5.25 4.71 9.38
C CYS A 50 -5.76 4.74 10.83
N PHE A 51 -6.11 5.92 11.35
CA PHE A 51 -6.63 6.08 12.70
C PHE A 51 -8.08 5.63 12.87
N THR A 52 -8.94 5.84 11.86
CA THR A 52 -10.36 5.44 11.90
C THR A 52 -10.59 3.98 11.52
N ARG A 53 -9.52 3.24 11.19
CA ARG A 53 -9.53 1.81 10.81
C ARG A 53 -10.34 1.54 9.54
N HIS A 54 -10.36 2.50 8.62
CA HIS A 54 -11.01 2.42 7.31
C HIS A 54 -9.97 2.20 6.18
N GLN A 55 -9.03 1.27 6.38
CA GLN A 55 -7.84 1.05 5.53
C GLN A 55 -8.12 0.70 4.05
N GLN A 56 -9.37 0.44 3.69
CA GLN A 56 -9.78 0.11 2.31
C GLN A 56 -10.05 1.36 1.46
N SER A 57 -9.96 2.54 2.07
CA SER A 57 -10.20 3.86 1.48
C SER A 57 -9.00 4.35 0.65
N LEU A 58 -9.25 4.78 -0.59
CA LEU A 58 -8.29 5.13 -1.65
C LEU A 58 -7.41 6.37 -1.38
N LEU A 59 -7.33 6.87 -0.15
CA LEU A 59 -6.88 8.24 0.13
C LEU A 59 -5.38 8.49 -0.01
N ARG A 60 -4.56 7.47 -0.31
CA ARG A 60 -3.12 7.67 -0.56
C ARG A 60 -2.75 7.98 -2.00
N SER A 61 -3.70 7.97 -2.94
CA SER A 61 -3.45 8.52 -4.26
C SER A 61 -3.33 10.06 -4.16
N PRO A 62 -2.37 10.70 -4.87
CA PRO A 62 -2.26 12.16 -4.88
C PRO A 62 -3.56 12.87 -5.29
N GLU A 63 -4.41 12.21 -6.08
CA GLU A 63 -5.72 12.71 -6.51
C GLU A 63 -6.75 12.67 -5.37
N SER A 64 -6.67 11.67 -4.51
CA SER A 64 -7.58 11.48 -3.38
C SER A 64 -7.34 12.52 -2.27
N VAL A 65 -6.07 12.88 -2.03
CA VAL A 65 -5.69 13.97 -1.11
C VAL A 65 -6.22 15.33 -1.59
N LYS A 66 -6.17 15.59 -2.91
CA LYS A 66 -6.70 16.83 -3.50
C LYS A 66 -8.22 16.98 -3.30
N ARG A 67 -8.96 15.88 -3.32
CA ARG A 67 -10.43 15.89 -3.16
C ARG A 67 -10.87 16.23 -1.74
N LEU A 68 -10.09 15.86 -0.73
CA LEU A 68 -10.37 16.21 0.68
C LEU A 68 -10.16 17.69 0.99
N ASN A 69 -9.16 18.34 0.37
CA ASN A 69 -8.86 19.75 0.59
C ASN A 69 -9.76 20.71 -0.19
N GLN A 70 -10.85 20.23 -0.81
CA GLN A 70 -11.79 21.01 -1.62
C GLN A 70 -13.23 20.95 -1.09
N SER A 71 -13.45 20.40 0.11
CA SER A 71 -14.75 20.34 0.80
C SER A 71 -14.76 21.13 2.09
#